data_AF-Q5XFX3-F1
#
_entry.id   AF-Q5XFX3-F1
#
_cell.length_a   1.000
_cell.length_b   1.000
_cell.length_c   1.000
_cell.angle_alpha   90.00
_cell.angle_beta   90.00
_cell.angle_gamma   90.00
#
_symmetry.space_group_name_H-M   'P 1'
#
loop_
_entity.id
_entity.type
_entity.pdbx_description
1 polymer ?
#
loop_
_entity_poly.entity_id
_entity_poly.type
_entity_poly.pdbx_seq_one_letter_code
_entity_poly.pdbx_strand_id
1 'polypeptide(L)'
;QDFEARYVQAKLSVHDRSLKVATVIESLEMEMELLCLTGVEDQLQADVRPTLETLRNAGIKVWMLTGDKLETATCTAKNAHLVTRNQDIHVFRLVTNRGEAHLELNAFRRKHDCALVISGDSLEVCLKYYEYEFMELACQCPAVVCCRCAPTQKAQIVRLLQERTGKLTCAVGDGGNDVSMIQESDCGVGVEGKEGKQASLAADFSITQFKHLGRLLMVHGRNSYKRSAALSQFVIHRSLCISTMQAVFSSVFYFASVPLYQGFLIIGYSTIYTMFPVFSLVLDKDVKSEVAMLYPELYKDLLKGRPLSYKTFLIWVLISIYQGSTIMYGALLLFESEFVHIVAISFTSLILTELLMVALTIQTWHWLMTVAELLSLACYIASLVFLHEFIDVYFIATLSFLWKVSVITLVSCLPLYVLKYLRRRFSPPSYSKLTS
;
A
#
# COMPACT_ATOMS: atom_id res chain seq x y z
N GLN A 1 -3.18 -15.74 66.92
CA GLN A 1 -3.34 -14.67 67.93
C GLN A 1 -2.30 -13.58 67.78
N ASP A 2 -0.99 -13.89 67.72
CA ASP A 2 0.06 -12.87 67.54
C ASP A 2 0.03 -12.17 66.16
N PHE A 3 -0.14 -12.91 65.05
CA PHE A 3 -0.32 -12.30 63.72
C PHE A 3 -1.54 -11.36 63.67
N GLU A 4 -2.67 -11.80 64.21
CA GLU A 4 -3.93 -11.06 64.16
C GLU A 4 -3.84 -9.73 64.89
N ALA A 5 -3.17 -9.71 66.05
CA ALA A 5 -2.86 -8.48 66.78
C ALA A 5 -1.95 -7.55 65.96
N ARG A 6 -0.87 -8.07 65.36
CA ARG A 6 0.05 -7.30 64.50
C ARG A 6 -0.64 -6.75 63.24
N TYR A 7 -1.54 -7.52 62.65
CA TYR A 7 -2.29 -7.12 61.46
C TYR A 7 -3.32 -6.03 61.76
N VAL A 8 -4.06 -6.16 62.86
CA VAL A 8 -5.00 -5.12 63.33
C VAL A 8 -4.24 -3.83 63.66
N GLN A 9 -3.10 -3.93 64.35
CA GLN A 9 -2.25 -2.78 64.65
C GLN A 9 -1.70 -2.11 63.39
N ALA A 10 -1.29 -2.90 62.37
CA ALA A 10 -0.86 -2.37 61.08
C ALA A 10 -2.00 -1.67 60.33
N LYS A 11 -3.22 -2.22 60.33
CA LYS A 11 -4.43 -1.62 59.73
C LYS A 11 -4.85 -0.31 60.39
N LEU A 12 -4.69 -0.22 61.70
CA LEU A 12 -4.99 0.98 62.49
C LEU A 12 -3.90 2.05 62.39
N SER A 13 -2.77 1.75 61.74
CA SER A 13 -1.69 2.72 61.58
C SER A 13 -2.08 3.85 60.63
N VAL A 14 -1.83 5.09 61.06
CA VAL A 14 -2.06 6.30 60.25
C VAL A 14 -0.92 6.54 59.25
N HIS A 15 0.30 6.09 59.59
CA HIS A 15 1.49 6.25 58.77
C HIS A 15 1.92 4.93 58.16
N ASP A 16 2.18 4.93 56.85
CA ASP A 16 2.67 3.79 56.06
C ASP A 16 1.84 2.50 56.24
N ARG A 17 0.53 2.67 56.41
CA ARG A 17 -0.43 1.58 56.61
C ARG A 17 -0.25 0.45 55.60
N SER A 18 -0.16 0.81 54.32
CA SER A 18 -0.02 -0.15 53.21
C SER A 18 1.24 -1.01 53.35
N LEU A 19 2.34 -0.37 53.75
CA LEU A 19 3.66 -0.99 53.90
C LEU A 19 3.67 -1.91 55.12
N LYS A 20 3.18 -1.44 56.27
CA LYS A 20 3.07 -2.23 57.50
C LYS A 20 2.16 -3.44 57.34
N VAL A 21 1.04 -3.29 56.63
CA VAL A 21 0.13 -4.39 56.32
C VAL A 21 0.83 -5.41 55.42
N ALA A 22 1.56 -4.98 54.40
CA ALA A 22 2.32 -5.87 53.52
C ALA A 22 3.40 -6.66 54.31
N THR A 23 4.19 -6.01 55.16
CA THR A 23 5.22 -6.68 55.96
C THR A 23 4.64 -7.72 56.92
N VAL A 24 3.49 -7.45 57.51
CA VAL A 24 2.80 -8.42 58.38
C VAL A 24 2.31 -9.62 57.56
N ILE A 25 1.78 -9.39 56.36
CA ILE A 25 1.36 -10.48 55.43
C ILE A 25 2.57 -11.31 54.99
N GLU A 26 3.69 -10.69 54.63
CA GLU A 26 4.93 -11.39 54.24
C GLU A 26 5.40 -12.37 55.34
N SER A 27 5.18 -12.04 56.62
CA SER A 27 5.52 -12.95 57.72
C SER A 27 4.72 -14.26 57.74
N LEU A 28 3.57 -14.33 57.04
CA LEU A 28 2.83 -15.57 56.79
C LEU A 28 3.27 -16.31 55.52
N GLU A 29 3.96 -15.64 54.61
CA GLU A 29 4.40 -16.20 53.32
C GLU A 29 5.81 -16.82 53.41
N MET A 30 6.38 -16.89 54.61
CA MET A 30 7.65 -17.57 54.90
C MET A 30 7.44 -19.08 55.12
N GLU A 31 8.40 -19.90 54.72
CA GLU A 31 8.38 -21.37 54.91
C GLU A 31 7.19 -22.10 54.24
N MET A 32 6.68 -21.55 53.13
CA MET A 32 5.63 -22.17 52.33
C MET A 32 6.12 -23.43 51.59
N GLU A 33 5.28 -24.47 51.52
CA GLU A 33 5.53 -25.66 50.69
C GLU A 33 4.89 -25.50 49.30
N LEU A 34 5.67 -25.71 48.24
CA LEU A 34 5.16 -25.67 46.87
C LEU A 34 4.27 -26.89 46.59
N LEU A 35 2.95 -26.70 46.63
CA LEU A 35 1.98 -27.78 46.37
C LEU A 35 1.84 -28.10 44.87
N CYS A 36 1.69 -27.08 44.02
CA CYS A 36 1.53 -27.26 42.59
C CYS A 36 1.89 -25.98 41.81
N LEU A 37 2.14 -26.16 40.51
CA LEU A 37 2.28 -25.07 39.54
C LEU A 37 1.10 -25.15 38.57
N THR A 38 0.43 -24.02 38.36
CA THR A 38 -0.63 -23.89 37.37
C THR A 38 -0.16 -23.02 36.21
N GLY A 39 -0.58 -23.35 35.00
CA GLY A 39 -0.31 -22.58 33.80
C GLY A 39 -1.63 -22.21 33.13
N VAL A 40 -1.83 -20.92 32.88
CA VAL A 40 -2.97 -20.41 32.12
C VAL A 40 -2.43 -19.87 30.80
N GLU A 41 -2.96 -20.37 29.70
CA GLU A 41 -2.64 -19.85 28.37
C GLU A 41 -3.69 -18.81 27.96
N ASP A 42 -3.22 -17.61 27.63
CA ASP A 42 -4.05 -16.62 26.96
C ASP A 42 -4.17 -17.01 25.47
N GLN A 43 -5.37 -17.42 25.08
CA GLN A 43 -5.61 -17.95 23.74
C GLN A 43 -5.66 -16.83 22.70
N LEU A 44 -4.76 -16.92 21.73
CA LEU A 44 -4.78 -16.06 20.56
C LEU A 44 -6.00 -16.33 19.68
N GLN A 45 -6.42 -15.31 18.93
CA GLN A 45 -7.39 -15.52 17.86
C GLN A 45 -6.88 -16.54 16.84
N ALA A 46 -7.83 -17.15 16.10
CA ALA A 46 -7.51 -18.09 15.05
C ALA A 46 -6.53 -17.50 14.03
N ASP A 47 -5.51 -18.28 13.67
CA ASP A 47 -4.53 -17.98 12.63
C ASP A 47 -3.73 -16.67 12.81
N VAL A 48 -3.57 -16.17 14.05
CA VAL A 48 -2.66 -15.04 14.33
C VAL A 48 -1.21 -15.37 13.91
N ARG A 49 -0.71 -16.56 14.27
CA ARG A 49 0.67 -16.96 13.97
C ARG A 49 0.94 -17.03 12.45
N PRO A 50 0.15 -17.79 11.64
CA PRO A 50 0.33 -17.81 10.19
C PRO A 50 0.21 -16.42 9.54
N THR A 51 -0.67 -15.56 10.08
CA THR A 51 -0.84 -14.19 9.57
C THR A 51 0.40 -13.36 9.82
N LEU A 52 0.95 -13.36 11.04
CA LEU A 52 2.20 -12.64 11.36
C LEU A 52 3.38 -13.17 10.53
N GLU A 53 3.47 -14.48 10.32
CA GLU A 53 4.48 -15.08 9.43
C GLU A 53 4.32 -14.59 7.98
N THR A 54 3.09 -14.53 7.47
CA THR A 54 2.77 -14.01 6.14
C THR A 54 3.21 -12.55 6.01
N LEU A 55 2.91 -11.70 6.99
CA LEU A 55 3.31 -10.29 7.01
C LEU A 55 4.85 -10.13 7.04
N ARG A 56 5.54 -10.94 7.85
CA ARG A 56 7.00 -10.95 7.90
C ARG A 56 7.61 -11.39 6.56
N ASN A 57 7.07 -12.44 5.95
CA ASN A 57 7.52 -12.94 4.65
C ASN A 57 7.24 -11.93 3.52
N ALA A 58 6.20 -11.11 3.67
CA ALA A 58 5.91 -9.94 2.82
C ALA A 58 6.86 -8.75 3.03
N GLY A 59 7.76 -8.81 4.02
CA GLY A 59 8.71 -7.75 4.34
C GLY A 59 8.13 -6.63 5.21
N ILE A 60 7.00 -6.87 5.87
CA ILE A 60 6.36 -5.94 6.80
C ILE A 60 6.95 -6.18 8.20
N LYS A 61 7.44 -5.11 8.84
CA LYS A 61 7.86 -5.15 10.24
C LYS A 61 6.65 -4.92 11.14
N VAL A 62 6.47 -5.76 12.14
CA VAL A 62 5.32 -5.69 13.07
C VAL A 62 5.79 -5.23 14.44
N TRP A 63 5.11 -4.21 14.97
CA TRP A 63 5.31 -3.69 16.32
C TRP A 63 4.04 -3.96 17.12
N MET A 64 4.18 -4.49 18.33
CA MET A 64 3.05 -4.75 19.23
C MET A 64 2.98 -3.65 20.29
N LEU A 65 1.87 -2.92 20.35
CA LEU A 65 1.66 -1.84 21.31
C LEU A 65 0.48 -2.21 22.23
N THR A 66 0.77 -2.59 23.48
CA THR A 66 -0.26 -3.05 24.44
C THR A 66 -0.26 -2.23 25.73
N GLY A 67 -1.43 -2.16 26.38
CA GLY A 67 -1.59 -1.64 27.73
C GLY A 67 -1.21 -2.65 28.82
N ASP A 68 -0.94 -3.91 28.45
CA ASP A 68 -0.65 -4.98 29.41
C ASP A 68 0.70 -4.84 30.11
N LYS A 69 0.86 -5.61 31.18
CA LYS A 69 2.13 -5.76 31.89
C LYS A 69 3.19 -6.43 31.00
N LEU A 70 4.45 -6.24 31.37
CA LEU A 70 5.60 -6.71 30.62
C LEU A 70 5.60 -8.23 30.45
N GLU A 71 5.26 -8.98 31.49
CA GLU A 71 5.27 -10.43 31.50
C GLU A 71 4.23 -10.98 30.52
N THR A 72 3.00 -10.45 30.57
CA THR A 72 1.90 -10.83 29.67
C THR A 72 2.24 -10.48 28.23
N ALA A 73 2.67 -9.24 27.97
CA ALA A 73 3.03 -8.79 26.61
C ALA A 73 4.15 -9.66 26.00
N THR A 74 5.16 -10.00 26.80
CA THR A 74 6.27 -10.86 26.37
C THR A 74 5.79 -12.29 26.10
N CYS A 75 4.90 -12.82 26.94
CA CYS A 75 4.29 -14.13 26.73
C CYS A 75 3.46 -14.16 25.44
N THR A 76 2.60 -13.16 25.23
CA THR A 76 1.78 -13.02 24.03
C THR A 76 2.64 -12.88 22.78
N ALA A 77 3.70 -12.08 22.80
CA ALA A 77 4.63 -11.94 21.68
C ALA A 77 5.34 -13.25 21.31
N LYS A 78 5.75 -14.04 22.32
CA LYS A 78 6.34 -15.39 22.13
C LYS A 78 5.30 -16.37 21.58
N ASN A 79 4.11 -16.41 22.18
CA ASN A 79 3.02 -17.29 21.77
C ASN A 79 2.52 -16.96 20.37
N ALA A 80 2.54 -15.69 19.96
CA ALA A 80 2.14 -15.25 18.64
C ALA A 80 3.24 -15.47 17.58
N HIS A 81 4.43 -15.93 17.98
CA HIS A 81 5.61 -16.02 17.11
C HIS A 81 6.01 -14.70 16.44
N LEU A 82 5.66 -13.57 17.09
CA LEU A 82 6.18 -12.26 16.73
C LEU A 82 7.70 -12.22 16.93
N VAL A 83 8.16 -12.85 18.02
CA VAL A 83 9.56 -13.17 18.27
C VAL A 83 9.77 -14.66 17.97
N THR A 84 10.80 -14.99 17.19
CA THR A 84 11.11 -16.40 16.90
C THR A 84 11.70 -17.10 18.12
N ARG A 85 11.54 -18.42 18.22
CA ARG A 85 11.92 -19.20 19.43
C ARG A 85 13.40 -19.08 19.80
N ASN A 86 14.28 -18.89 18.82
CA ASN A 86 15.74 -18.84 19.02
C ASN A 86 16.29 -17.42 19.04
N GLN A 87 15.43 -16.41 18.98
CA GLN A 87 15.83 -15.03 18.90
C GLN A 87 15.86 -14.39 20.28
N ASP A 88 16.95 -13.68 20.54
CA ASP A 88 17.14 -12.99 21.81
C ASP A 88 16.11 -11.88 21.98
N ILE A 89 15.60 -11.77 23.21
CA ILE A 89 14.73 -10.67 23.62
C ILE A 89 15.54 -9.77 24.54
N HIS A 90 15.75 -8.53 24.11
CA HIS A 90 16.27 -7.49 24.96
C HIS A 90 15.11 -6.79 25.67
N VAL A 91 14.99 -7.05 26.97
CA VAL A 91 14.07 -6.33 27.84
C VAL A 91 14.76 -5.05 28.30
N PHE A 92 14.25 -3.91 27.84
CA PHE A 92 14.76 -2.59 28.20
C PHE A 92 14.47 -2.33 29.68
N ARG A 93 15.51 -2.01 30.45
CA ARG A 93 15.37 -1.76 31.89
C ARG A 93 14.48 -0.57 32.17
N LEU A 94 13.81 -0.58 33.32
CA LEU A 94 13.05 0.57 33.78
C LEU A 94 14.00 1.74 34.03
N VAL A 95 13.80 2.84 33.29
CA VAL A 95 14.58 4.08 33.44
C VAL A 95 13.67 5.24 33.83
N THR A 96 14.15 6.10 34.71
CA THR A 96 13.40 7.24 35.23
C THR A 96 14.02 8.59 34.88
N ASN A 97 15.32 8.59 34.59
CA ASN A 97 16.09 9.80 34.32
C ASN A 97 16.94 9.67 33.04
N ARG A 98 17.46 10.81 32.59
CA ARG A 98 18.28 10.90 31.39
C ARG A 98 19.56 10.05 31.46
N GLY A 99 20.21 9.98 32.63
CA GLY A 99 21.46 9.25 32.80
C GLY A 99 21.29 7.74 32.66
N GLU A 100 20.26 7.18 33.30
CA GLU A 100 19.87 5.78 33.19
C GLU A 100 19.49 5.41 31.76
N ALA A 101 18.67 6.24 31.11
CA ALA A 101 18.28 6.04 29.71
C ALA A 101 19.52 5.99 28.79
N HIS A 102 20.51 6.87 29.01
CA HIS A 102 21.74 6.87 28.24
C HIS A 102 22.57 5.58 28.41
N LEU A 103 22.71 5.12 29.65
CA LEU A 103 23.44 3.88 29.95
C LEU A 103 22.76 2.67 29.32
N GLU A 104 21.43 2.59 29.41
CA GLU A 104 20.67 1.48 28.86
C GLU A 104 20.65 1.50 27.32
N LEU A 105 20.51 2.68 26.70
CA LEU A 105 20.65 2.83 25.25
C LEU A 105 22.02 2.36 24.74
N ASN A 106 23.10 2.68 25.47
CA ASN A 106 24.45 2.22 25.13
C ASN A 106 24.60 0.69 25.27
N ALA A 107 23.93 0.09 26.26
CA ALA A 107 23.90 -1.36 26.42
C ALA A 107 23.10 -2.01 25.27
N PHE A 108 21.94 -1.46 24.93
CA PHE A 108 21.08 -1.92 23.85
C PHE A 108 21.77 -1.83 22.49
N ARG A 109 22.51 -0.76 22.21
CA ARG A 109 23.27 -0.58 20.96
C ARG A 109 24.26 -1.71 20.66
N ARG A 110 24.74 -2.41 21.69
CA ARG A 110 25.69 -3.54 21.54
C ARG A 110 25.00 -4.86 21.20
N LYS A 111 23.66 -4.91 21.23
CA LYS A 111 22.88 -6.08 20.90
C LYS A 111 22.52 -6.06 19.42
N HIS A 112 22.72 -7.18 18.75
CA HIS A 112 22.34 -7.39 17.36
C HIS A 112 21.26 -8.46 17.27
N ASP A 113 20.37 -8.34 16.28
CA ASP A 113 19.33 -9.32 15.96
C ASP A 113 18.45 -9.76 17.15
N CYS A 114 18.09 -8.80 18.01
CA CYS A 114 17.22 -9.04 19.16
C CYS A 114 15.88 -8.30 19.02
N ALA A 115 14.81 -8.91 19.53
CA ALA A 115 13.53 -8.22 19.70
C ALA A 115 13.61 -7.29 20.92
N LEU A 116 13.00 -6.11 20.82
CA LEU A 116 12.96 -5.13 21.90
C LEU A 116 11.64 -5.25 22.67
N VAL A 117 11.70 -5.29 24.00
CA VAL A 117 10.55 -5.10 24.89
C VAL A 117 10.79 -3.89 25.77
N ILE A 118 9.90 -2.90 25.74
CA ILE A 118 10.05 -1.65 26.51
C ILE A 118 8.72 -1.25 27.16
N SER A 119 8.77 -0.72 28.40
CA SER A 119 7.59 -0.17 29.08
C SER A 119 7.29 1.26 28.63
N GLY A 120 6.02 1.66 28.70
CA GLY A 120 5.57 3.03 28.39
C GLY A 120 6.33 4.11 29.16
N ASP A 121 6.61 3.88 30.45
CA ASP A 121 7.35 4.83 31.29
C ASP A 121 8.78 5.05 30.77
N SER A 122 9.49 3.97 30.43
CA SER A 122 10.86 4.05 29.90
C SER A 122 10.90 4.59 28.48
N LEU A 123 9.90 4.24 27.67
CA LEU A 123 9.72 4.79 26.34
C LEU A 123 9.56 6.30 26.41
N GLU A 124 8.74 6.84 27.31
CA GLU A 124 8.53 8.28 27.44
C GLU A 124 9.84 9.02 27.77
N VAL A 125 10.65 8.49 28.69
CA VAL A 125 11.97 9.07 28.99
C VAL A 125 12.90 9.02 27.77
N CYS A 126 12.91 7.91 27.04
CA CYS A 126 13.73 7.76 25.83
C CYS A 126 13.29 8.73 24.73
N LEU A 127 11.98 8.84 24.46
CA LEU A 127 11.44 9.77 23.47
C LEU A 127 11.66 11.23 23.87
N LYS A 128 11.67 11.56 25.16
CA LYS A 128 11.90 12.93 25.63
C LYS A 128 13.36 13.39 25.46
N TYR A 129 14.33 12.52 25.75
CA TYR A 129 15.74 12.93 25.83
C TYR A 129 16.63 12.39 24.69
N TYR A 130 16.24 11.28 24.07
CA TYR A 130 17.04 10.51 23.11
C TYR A 130 16.20 9.97 21.95
N GLU A 131 15.18 10.72 21.52
CA GLU A 131 14.19 10.29 20.54
C GLU A 131 14.81 9.69 19.28
N TYR A 132 15.74 10.43 18.66
CA TYR A 132 16.37 10.04 17.41
C TYR A 132 17.15 8.72 17.56
N GLU A 133 18.02 8.65 18.57
CA GLU A 133 18.89 7.51 18.83
C GLU A 133 18.07 6.25 19.18
N PHE A 134 17.03 6.42 20.01
CA PHE A 134 16.14 5.31 20.36
C PHE A 134 15.38 4.80 19.14
N MET A 135 14.78 5.70 18.36
CA MET A 135 13.99 5.31 17.18
C MET A 135 14.86 4.63 16.12
N GLU A 136 16.09 5.10 15.91
CA GLU A 136 17.04 4.46 15.00
C GLU A 136 17.33 3.02 15.42
N LEU A 137 17.64 2.78 16.69
CA LEU A 137 17.92 1.44 17.22
C LEU A 137 16.67 0.53 17.19
N ALA A 138 15.53 1.03 17.66
CA ALA A 138 14.28 0.27 17.67
C ALA A 138 13.82 -0.11 16.25
N CYS A 139 14.01 0.76 15.26
CA CYS A 139 13.70 0.46 13.86
C CYS A 139 14.59 -0.62 13.23
N GLN A 140 15.78 -0.88 13.79
CA GLN A 140 16.65 -1.96 13.33
C GLN A 140 16.18 -3.32 13.84
N CYS A 141 15.49 -3.37 14.98
CA CYS A 141 14.95 -4.60 15.51
C CYS A 141 14.01 -5.31 14.50
N PRO A 142 14.03 -6.65 14.48
CA PRO A 142 13.07 -7.46 13.73
C PRO A 142 11.64 -7.35 14.29
N ALA A 143 11.48 -7.18 15.61
CA ALA A 143 10.20 -6.97 16.27
C ALA A 143 10.38 -6.06 17.50
N VAL A 144 9.36 -5.28 17.81
CA VAL A 144 9.32 -4.39 18.98
C VAL A 144 7.99 -4.58 19.71
N VAL A 145 8.05 -4.69 21.03
CA VAL A 145 6.89 -4.81 21.91
C VAL A 145 6.94 -3.66 22.92
N CYS A 146 5.97 -2.77 22.86
CA CYS A 146 5.79 -1.73 23.87
C CYS A 146 4.64 -2.15 24.79
N CYS A 147 4.93 -2.24 26.09
CA CYS A 147 3.96 -2.64 27.12
C CYS A 147 3.59 -1.46 28.02
N ARG A 148 2.44 -1.54 28.70
CA ARG A 148 1.86 -0.43 29.48
C ARG A 148 1.77 0.90 28.73
N CYS A 149 1.49 0.86 27.42
CA CYS A 149 1.36 2.08 26.62
C CYS A 149 0.03 2.77 26.88
N ALA A 150 0.07 4.08 27.13
CA ALA A 150 -1.11 4.93 27.07
C ALA A 150 -1.60 5.11 25.61
N PRO A 151 -2.90 5.35 25.37
CA PRO A 151 -3.43 5.60 24.02
C PRO A 151 -2.72 6.74 23.26
N THR A 152 -2.32 7.79 23.98
CA THR A 152 -1.55 8.91 23.42
C THR A 152 -0.15 8.50 22.99
N GLN A 153 0.52 7.65 23.78
CA GLN A 153 1.83 7.12 23.45
C GLN A 153 1.78 6.22 22.21
N LYS A 154 0.73 5.40 22.05
CA LYS A 154 0.57 4.57 20.85
C LYS A 154 0.54 5.41 19.57
N ALA A 155 -0.24 6.49 19.55
CA ALA A 155 -0.30 7.42 18.43
C ALA A 155 1.06 8.11 18.19
N GLN A 156 1.72 8.57 19.26
CA GLN A 156 3.04 9.19 19.16
C GLN A 156 4.08 8.26 18.50
N ILE A 157 4.07 6.96 18.82
CA ILE A 157 4.97 5.98 18.20
C ILE A 157 4.71 5.87 16.69
N VAL A 158 3.44 5.80 16.26
CA VAL A 158 3.07 5.73 14.84
C VAL A 158 3.59 6.95 14.09
N ARG A 159 3.34 8.14 14.62
CA ARG A 159 3.81 9.40 14.05
C ARG A 159 5.33 9.44 13.92
N LEU A 160 6.05 9.05 14.98
CA LEU A 160 7.52 9.01 14.96
C LEU A 160 8.05 7.99 13.95
N LEU A 161 7.39 6.85 13.77
CA LEU A 161 7.77 5.88 12.74
C LEU A 161 7.62 6.49 11.33
N GLN A 162 6.54 7.21 11.05
CA GLN A 162 6.33 7.90 9.78
C GLN A 162 7.40 8.97 9.55
N GLU A 163 7.60 9.87 10.52
CA GLU A 163 8.53 11.00 10.41
C GLU A 163 10.00 10.56 10.31
N ARG A 164 10.40 9.52 11.04
CA ARG A 164 11.81 9.09 11.12
C ARG A 164 12.20 8.10 10.03
N THR A 165 11.28 7.24 9.59
CA THR A 165 11.58 6.23 8.57
C THR A 165 11.12 6.62 7.17
N GLY A 166 10.18 7.55 7.04
CA GLY A 166 9.53 7.88 5.77
C GLY A 166 8.73 6.73 5.17
N LYS A 167 8.43 5.68 5.97
CA LYS A 167 7.67 4.51 5.53
C LYS A 167 6.21 4.66 5.89
N LEU A 168 5.38 4.00 5.09
CA LEU A 168 3.96 3.85 5.36
C LEU A 168 3.76 2.95 6.59
N THR A 169 2.81 3.35 7.43
CA THR A 169 2.40 2.64 8.63
C THR A 169 0.98 2.12 8.48
N CYS A 170 0.69 1.01 9.16
CA CYS A 170 -0.65 0.46 9.26
C CYS A 170 -0.88 0.09 10.71
N ALA A 171 -1.94 0.64 11.31
CA ALA A 171 -2.31 0.36 12.69
C ALA A 171 -3.53 -0.55 12.74
N VAL A 172 -3.48 -1.54 13.62
CA VAL A 172 -4.55 -2.53 13.81
C VAL A 172 -4.95 -2.53 15.28
N GLY A 173 -6.24 -2.42 15.56
CA GLY A 173 -6.75 -2.41 16.93
C GLY A 173 -8.24 -2.77 16.99
N ASP A 174 -8.72 -3.18 18.17
CA ASP A 174 -10.10 -3.60 18.40
C ASP A 174 -10.84 -2.69 19.40
N GLY A 175 -10.12 -2.02 20.30
CA GLY A 175 -10.66 -1.21 21.37
C GLY A 175 -10.61 0.31 21.14
N GLY A 176 -11.35 1.04 21.97
CA GLY A 176 -11.29 2.52 22.01
C GLY A 176 -9.90 3.09 22.28
N ASN A 177 -9.06 2.33 23.00
CA ASN A 177 -7.67 2.70 23.31
C ASN A 177 -6.75 2.75 22.09
N ASP A 178 -7.17 2.15 20.98
CA ASP A 178 -6.39 2.09 19.74
C ASP A 178 -6.86 3.10 18.69
N VAL A 179 -7.96 3.82 18.94
CA VAL A 179 -8.55 4.76 17.98
C VAL A 179 -7.55 5.85 17.57
N SER A 180 -6.84 6.44 18.54
CA SER A 180 -5.82 7.46 18.26
C SER A 180 -4.68 6.93 17.41
N MET A 181 -4.23 5.70 17.68
CA MET A 181 -3.17 5.03 16.91
C MET A 181 -3.63 4.71 15.48
N ILE A 182 -4.88 4.27 15.33
CA ILE A 182 -5.52 3.96 14.05
C ILE A 182 -5.60 5.22 13.17
N GLN A 183 -6.09 6.33 13.74
CA GLN A 183 -6.26 7.59 13.03
C GLN A 183 -4.94 8.27 12.65
N GLU A 184 -3.87 8.04 13.41
CA GLU A 184 -2.54 8.60 13.10
C GLU A 184 -1.85 7.84 11.95
N SER A 185 -2.20 6.57 11.72
CA SER A 185 -1.55 5.73 10.71
C SER A 185 -2.00 6.05 9.28
N ASP A 186 -1.19 5.68 8.27
CA ASP A 186 -1.54 5.86 6.86
C ASP A 186 -2.68 4.92 6.41
N CYS A 187 -2.91 3.84 7.16
CA CYS A 187 -3.97 2.86 6.91
C CYS A 187 -4.41 2.25 8.24
N GLY A 188 -5.59 2.66 8.71
CA GLY A 188 -6.20 2.18 9.92
C GLY A 188 -7.06 0.93 9.67
N VAL A 189 -6.85 -0.13 10.45
CA VAL A 189 -7.67 -1.36 10.40
C VAL A 189 -8.26 -1.66 11.77
N GLY A 190 -9.59 -1.61 11.85
CA GLY A 190 -10.32 -1.94 13.07
C GLY A 190 -10.76 -3.40 13.06
N VAL A 191 -10.48 -4.12 14.13
CA VAL A 191 -10.97 -5.49 14.34
C VAL A 191 -12.27 -5.42 15.15
N GLU A 192 -13.34 -6.06 14.66
CA GLU A 192 -14.63 -6.04 15.36
C GLU A 192 -14.54 -6.83 16.68
N GLY A 193 -14.45 -6.10 17.79
CA GLY A 193 -14.48 -6.65 19.13
C GLY A 193 -15.88 -7.10 19.57
N LYS A 194 -15.92 -7.99 20.56
CA LYS A 194 -17.18 -8.41 21.22
C LYS A 194 -17.73 -7.33 22.16
N GLU A 195 -16.86 -6.51 22.73
CA GLU A 195 -17.20 -5.53 23.77
C GLU A 195 -17.56 -4.15 23.19
N GLY A 196 -17.11 -3.84 21.96
CA GLY A 196 -17.40 -2.58 21.29
C GLY A 196 -16.83 -2.52 19.87
N LYS A 197 -17.35 -1.60 19.04
CA LYS A 197 -16.93 -1.39 17.64
C LYS A 197 -16.23 -0.05 17.42
N GLN A 198 -15.70 0.57 18.49
CA GLN A 198 -15.13 1.93 18.41
C GLN A 198 -13.94 1.99 17.44
N ALA A 199 -13.01 1.03 17.51
CA ALA A 199 -11.88 0.94 16.58
C ALA A 199 -12.36 0.74 15.13
N SER A 200 -13.27 -0.21 14.90
CA SER A 200 -13.87 -0.47 13.58
C SER A 200 -14.60 0.71 12.97
N LEU A 201 -15.28 1.54 13.79
CA LEU A 201 -15.97 2.74 13.33
C LEU A 201 -15.01 3.89 12.99
N ALA A 202 -13.84 3.92 13.61
CA ALA A 202 -12.83 4.94 13.40
C ALA A 202 -11.76 4.57 12.35
N ALA A 203 -11.76 3.33 11.86
CA ALA A 203 -10.78 2.79 10.93
C ALA A 203 -11.19 2.93 9.46
N ASP A 204 -10.20 2.90 8.56
CA ASP A 204 -10.43 2.87 7.11
C ASP A 204 -11.02 1.54 6.65
N PHE A 205 -10.59 0.44 7.29
CA PHE A 205 -11.09 -0.91 7.04
C PHE A 205 -11.57 -1.55 8.34
N SER A 206 -12.73 -2.20 8.30
CA SER A 206 -13.22 -3.07 9.38
C SER A 206 -13.06 -4.53 8.98
N ILE A 207 -12.43 -5.33 9.84
CA ILE A 207 -12.31 -6.79 9.69
C ILE A 207 -12.84 -7.49 10.94
N THR A 208 -13.35 -8.71 10.80
CA THR A 208 -13.93 -9.45 11.94
C THR A 208 -12.89 -10.15 12.81
N GLN A 209 -11.74 -10.52 12.25
CA GLN A 209 -10.68 -11.25 12.93
C GLN A 209 -9.33 -10.85 12.35
N PHE A 210 -8.27 -10.90 13.18
CA PHE A 210 -6.92 -10.51 12.76
C PHE A 210 -6.42 -11.29 11.53
N LYS A 211 -6.80 -12.56 11.38
CA LYS A 211 -6.38 -13.38 10.22
C LYS A 211 -6.75 -12.82 8.85
N HIS A 212 -7.81 -12.02 8.79
CA HIS A 212 -8.25 -11.39 7.55
C HIS A 212 -7.31 -10.29 7.06
N LEU A 213 -6.47 -9.75 7.95
CA LEU A 213 -5.43 -8.77 7.61
C LEU A 213 -4.46 -9.29 6.56
N GLY A 214 -4.07 -10.57 6.65
CA GLY A 214 -3.20 -11.20 5.66
C GLY A 214 -3.78 -11.12 4.25
N ARG A 215 -5.05 -11.48 4.07
CA ARG A 215 -5.73 -11.40 2.77
C ARG A 215 -5.97 -9.95 2.34
N LEU A 216 -6.36 -9.08 3.27
CA LEU A 216 -6.58 -7.65 3.01
C LEU A 216 -5.32 -7.04 2.38
N LEU A 217 -4.14 -7.25 2.96
CA LEU A 217 -2.91 -6.67 2.44
C LEU A 217 -2.38 -7.42 1.20
N MET A 218 -2.21 -8.74 1.29
CA MET A 218 -1.53 -9.52 0.26
C MET A 218 -2.30 -9.56 -1.06
N VAL A 219 -3.64 -9.59 -0.99
CA VAL A 219 -4.51 -9.66 -2.18
C VAL A 219 -5.05 -8.29 -2.51
N HIS A 220 -5.81 -7.66 -1.61
CA HIS A 220 -6.53 -6.43 -1.93
C HIS A 220 -5.59 -5.22 -2.00
N GLY A 221 -4.66 -5.09 -1.04
CA GLY A 221 -3.64 -4.03 -1.05
C GLY A 221 -2.75 -4.09 -2.29
N ARG A 222 -2.23 -5.28 -2.63
CA ARG A 222 -1.47 -5.51 -3.87
C ARG A 222 -2.23 -5.09 -5.12
N ASN A 223 -3.45 -5.61 -5.26
CA ASN A 223 -4.26 -5.37 -6.45
C ASN A 223 -4.58 -3.88 -6.56
N SER A 224 -5.04 -3.25 -5.48
CA SER A 224 -5.34 -1.82 -5.43
C SER A 224 -4.14 -0.99 -5.88
N TYR A 225 -2.95 -1.23 -5.32
CA TYR A 225 -1.75 -0.48 -5.68
C TYR A 225 -1.36 -0.65 -7.16
N LYS A 226 -1.35 -1.88 -7.68
CA LYS A 226 -0.98 -2.14 -9.09
C LYS A 226 -2.00 -1.58 -10.08
N ARG A 227 -3.29 -1.72 -9.78
CA ARG A 227 -4.40 -1.22 -10.62
C ARG A 227 -4.40 0.29 -10.67
N SER A 228 -4.29 0.95 -9.53
CA SER A 228 -4.21 2.40 -9.44
C SER A 228 -2.98 2.93 -10.16
N ALA A 229 -1.82 2.27 -10.02
CA ALA A 229 -0.62 2.64 -10.76
C ALA A 229 -0.79 2.58 -12.27
N ALA A 230 -1.37 1.49 -12.79
CA ALA A 230 -1.66 1.34 -14.21
C ALA A 230 -2.67 2.39 -14.69
N LEU A 231 -3.78 2.56 -13.97
CA LEU A 231 -4.82 3.54 -14.27
C LEU A 231 -4.24 4.96 -14.37
N SER A 232 -3.47 5.41 -13.36
CA SER A 232 -2.86 6.73 -13.37
C SER A 232 -1.91 6.94 -14.55
N GLN A 233 -1.12 5.91 -14.90
CA GLN A 233 -0.20 5.97 -16.04
C GLN A 233 -0.94 6.13 -17.36
N PHE A 234 -2.04 5.39 -17.57
CA PHE A 234 -2.87 5.50 -18.77
C PHE A 234 -3.60 6.85 -18.86
N VAL A 235 -4.10 7.38 -17.74
CA VAL A 235 -4.74 8.70 -17.73
C VAL A 235 -3.76 9.81 -18.12
N ILE A 236 -2.53 9.77 -17.59
CA ILE A 236 -1.45 10.70 -17.95
C ILE A 236 -1.07 10.55 -19.42
N HIS A 237 -0.86 9.30 -19.85
CA HIS A 237 -0.48 8.97 -21.22
C HIS A 237 -1.45 9.53 -22.25
N ARG A 238 -2.74 9.21 -22.07
CA ARG A 238 -3.85 9.66 -22.92
C ARG A 238 -3.87 11.18 -23.10
N SER A 239 -3.61 11.91 -22.02
CA SER A 239 -3.63 13.37 -22.01
C SER A 239 -2.41 13.96 -22.71
N LEU A 240 -1.22 13.40 -22.45
CA LEU A 240 0.03 13.80 -23.08
C LEU A 240 0.08 13.48 -24.57
N CYS A 241 -0.56 12.41 -25.04
CA CYS A 241 -0.68 12.08 -26.46
C CYS A 241 -1.33 13.23 -27.22
N ILE A 242 -2.50 13.70 -26.79
CA ILE A 242 -3.19 14.84 -27.43
C ILE A 242 -2.34 16.11 -27.35
N SER A 243 -1.77 16.43 -26.19
CA SER A 243 -0.94 17.63 -26.05
C SER A 243 0.28 17.60 -26.98
N THR A 244 0.90 16.43 -27.15
CA THR A 244 2.03 16.25 -28.08
C THR A 244 1.56 16.41 -29.52
N MET A 245 0.43 15.82 -29.89
CA MET A 245 -0.14 15.97 -31.23
C MET A 245 -0.41 17.44 -31.54
N GLN A 246 -1.02 18.18 -30.62
CA GLN A 246 -1.25 19.62 -30.75
C GLN A 246 0.06 20.39 -30.88
N ALA A 247 1.09 20.06 -30.09
CA ALA A 247 2.38 20.74 -30.17
C ALA A 247 3.09 20.52 -31.51
N VAL A 248 3.09 19.27 -32.01
CA VAL A 248 3.65 18.95 -33.34
C VAL A 248 2.86 19.65 -34.44
N PHE A 249 1.53 19.61 -34.37
CA PHE A 249 0.66 20.32 -35.29
C PHE A 249 0.99 21.81 -35.33
N SER A 250 0.93 22.50 -34.18
CA SER A 250 1.25 23.93 -34.10
C SER A 250 2.66 24.23 -34.60
N SER A 251 3.64 23.37 -34.33
CA SER A 251 5.03 23.59 -34.79
C SER A 251 5.14 23.56 -36.32
N VAL A 252 4.41 22.67 -37.00
CA VAL A 252 4.40 22.57 -38.46
C VAL A 252 3.66 23.75 -39.10
N PHE A 253 2.61 24.25 -38.45
CA PHE A 253 1.83 25.41 -38.90
C PHE A 253 2.32 26.73 -38.30
N TYR A 254 3.65 26.94 -38.22
CA TYR A 254 4.28 28.20 -37.79
C TYR A 254 3.79 28.75 -36.44
N PHE A 255 3.52 27.87 -35.48
CA PHE A 255 2.97 28.17 -34.16
C PHE A 255 1.61 28.88 -34.19
N ALA A 256 0.81 28.66 -35.24
CA ALA A 256 -0.57 29.11 -35.27
C ALA A 256 -1.36 28.48 -34.12
N SER A 257 -2.14 29.30 -33.40
CA SER A 257 -2.98 28.89 -32.28
C SER A 257 -4.30 28.26 -32.72
N VAL A 258 -4.25 27.39 -33.74
CA VAL A 258 -5.43 26.65 -34.22
C VAL A 258 -5.52 25.33 -33.46
N PRO A 259 -6.64 25.07 -32.77
CA PRO A 259 -6.85 23.78 -32.11
C PRO A 259 -7.07 22.69 -33.16
N LEU A 260 -6.30 21.60 -33.03
CA LEU A 260 -6.37 20.43 -33.90
C LEU A 260 -7.74 19.74 -33.80
N TYR A 261 -8.22 19.54 -32.56
CA TYR A 261 -9.52 18.94 -32.28
C TYR A 261 -10.43 19.97 -31.61
N GLN A 262 -11.62 20.15 -32.17
CA GLN A 262 -12.58 21.18 -31.73
C GLN A 262 -13.90 20.55 -31.27
N GLY A 263 -14.60 21.29 -30.40
CA GLY A 263 -15.97 20.98 -29.99
C GLY A 263 -16.16 19.56 -29.47
N PHE A 264 -17.04 18.80 -30.13
CA PHE A 264 -17.43 17.47 -29.69
C PHE A 264 -16.31 16.42 -29.80
N LEU A 265 -15.27 16.64 -30.63
CA LEU A 265 -14.15 15.69 -30.75
C LEU A 265 -13.34 15.56 -29.45
N ILE A 266 -12.96 16.70 -28.85
CA ILE A 266 -12.17 16.68 -27.61
C ILE A 266 -13.01 16.20 -26.41
N ILE A 267 -14.30 16.57 -26.38
CA ILE A 267 -15.26 16.11 -25.36
C ILE A 267 -15.46 14.59 -25.47
N GLY A 268 -15.71 14.09 -26.69
CA GLY A 268 -15.89 12.66 -26.96
C GLY A 268 -14.66 11.85 -26.60
N TYR A 269 -13.47 12.31 -26.97
CA TYR A 269 -12.21 11.63 -26.61
C TYR A 269 -12.02 11.52 -25.10
N SER A 270 -12.13 12.65 -24.39
CA SER A 270 -11.84 12.70 -22.95
C SER A 270 -12.89 11.97 -22.12
N THR A 271 -14.14 11.93 -22.57
CA THR A 271 -15.29 11.50 -21.75
C THR A 271 -15.89 10.15 -22.18
N ILE A 272 -15.87 9.82 -23.48
CA ILE A 272 -16.61 8.67 -24.01
C ILE A 272 -15.65 7.61 -24.57
N TYR A 273 -14.85 7.96 -25.58
CA TYR A 273 -14.18 6.98 -26.45
C TYR A 273 -12.98 6.27 -25.84
N THR A 274 -12.48 6.73 -24.70
CA THR A 274 -11.29 6.15 -24.06
C THR A 274 -11.47 5.93 -22.56
N MET A 275 -12.60 6.31 -21.98
CA MET A 275 -12.83 6.20 -20.54
C MET A 275 -13.09 4.75 -20.13
N PHE A 276 -14.04 4.06 -20.77
CA PHE A 276 -14.40 2.70 -20.36
C PHE A 276 -13.21 1.73 -20.32
N PRO A 277 -12.35 1.66 -21.35
CA PRO A 277 -11.20 0.75 -21.34
C PRO A 277 -10.18 1.08 -20.24
N VAL A 278 -9.87 2.37 -20.05
CA VAL A 278 -8.92 2.82 -19.03
C VAL A 278 -9.44 2.51 -17.63
N PHE A 279 -10.71 2.78 -17.32
CA PHE A 279 -11.31 2.43 -16.02
C PHE A 279 -11.45 0.92 -15.82
N SER A 280 -11.60 0.14 -16.90
CA SER A 280 -11.66 -1.32 -16.80
C SER A 280 -10.38 -1.94 -16.26
N LEU A 281 -9.24 -1.23 -16.30
CA LEU A 281 -7.96 -1.67 -15.71
C LEU A 281 -8.04 -1.92 -14.19
N VAL A 282 -9.05 -1.37 -13.50
CA VAL A 282 -9.35 -1.69 -12.10
C VAL A 282 -9.73 -3.17 -11.91
N LEU A 283 -10.09 -3.87 -12.97
CA LEU A 283 -10.40 -5.30 -12.94
C LEU A 283 -9.18 -6.20 -13.17
N ASP A 284 -8.07 -5.66 -13.70
CA ASP A 284 -6.88 -6.44 -14.05
C ASP A 284 -6.25 -7.09 -12.81
N LYS A 285 -5.66 -8.28 -12.97
CA LYS A 285 -4.98 -9.01 -11.90
C LYS A 285 -3.68 -9.55 -12.45
N ASP A 286 -2.57 -9.22 -11.80
CA ASP A 286 -1.27 -9.75 -12.19
C ASP A 286 -1.08 -11.19 -11.71
N VAL A 287 -1.69 -11.55 -10.57
CA VAL A 287 -1.56 -12.85 -9.92
C VAL A 287 -2.91 -13.26 -9.32
N LYS A 288 -3.21 -14.56 -9.32
CA LYS A 288 -4.42 -15.11 -8.68
C LYS A 288 -4.35 -14.96 -7.15
N SER A 289 -5.50 -14.84 -6.49
CA SER A 289 -5.58 -14.60 -5.05
C SER A 289 -4.89 -15.70 -4.22
N GLU A 290 -4.97 -16.96 -4.68
CA GLU A 290 -4.39 -18.13 -4.01
C GLU A 290 -2.86 -18.07 -4.05
N VAL A 291 -2.30 -17.69 -5.20
CA VAL A 291 -0.85 -17.56 -5.40
C VAL A 291 -0.30 -16.37 -4.60
N ALA A 292 -1.05 -15.27 -4.50
CA ALA A 292 -0.65 -14.12 -3.70
C ALA A 292 -0.61 -14.44 -2.19
N MET A 293 -1.48 -15.33 -1.70
CA MET A 293 -1.44 -15.82 -0.32
C MET A 293 -0.35 -16.86 -0.10
N LEU A 294 -0.08 -17.73 -1.09
CA LEU A 294 0.95 -18.76 -1.01
C LEU A 294 2.38 -18.17 -1.05
N TYR A 295 2.59 -17.10 -1.81
CA TYR A 295 3.88 -16.44 -1.99
C TYR A 295 3.85 -14.96 -1.57
N PRO A 296 3.76 -14.66 -0.26
CA PRO A 296 3.72 -13.29 0.25
C PRO A 296 4.96 -12.46 -0.10
N GLU A 297 6.09 -13.10 -0.44
CA GLU A 297 7.31 -12.43 -0.89
C GLU A 297 7.08 -11.55 -2.12
N LEU A 298 6.06 -11.85 -2.93
CA LEU A 298 5.66 -11.00 -4.05
C LEU A 298 5.28 -9.58 -3.61
N TYR A 299 4.84 -9.39 -2.36
CA TYR A 299 4.50 -8.09 -1.80
C TYR A 299 5.75 -7.21 -1.57
N LYS A 300 6.92 -7.82 -1.29
CA LYS A 300 8.20 -7.10 -1.11
C LYS A 300 8.58 -6.27 -2.32
N ASP A 301 8.20 -6.70 -3.51
CA ASP A 301 8.48 -5.95 -4.74
C ASP A 301 7.64 -4.67 -4.86
N LEU A 302 6.48 -4.61 -4.19
CA LEU A 302 5.63 -3.41 -4.14
C LEU A 302 6.17 -2.38 -3.15
N LEU A 303 6.74 -2.83 -2.04
CA LEU A 303 7.36 -1.96 -1.03
C LEU A 303 8.51 -1.11 -1.60
N LYS A 304 9.08 -1.51 -2.74
CA LYS A 304 10.12 -0.74 -3.46
C LYS A 304 9.56 0.45 -4.26
N GLY A 305 8.24 0.64 -4.33
CA GLY A 305 7.61 1.76 -5.03
C GLY A 305 7.82 1.77 -6.55
N ARG A 306 8.24 0.65 -7.15
CA ARG A 306 8.62 0.59 -8.58
C ARG A 306 7.49 0.93 -9.55
N PRO A 307 6.22 0.50 -9.33
CA PRO A 307 5.13 0.81 -10.26
C PRO A 307 4.86 2.30 -10.43
N LEU A 308 4.99 3.11 -9.38
CA LEU A 308 4.81 4.57 -9.41
C LEU A 308 6.10 5.28 -9.00
N SER A 309 7.10 5.19 -9.88
CA SER A 309 8.39 5.88 -9.72
C SER A 309 8.58 6.98 -10.76
N TYR A 310 9.47 7.93 -10.49
CA TYR A 310 9.89 8.94 -11.49
C TYR A 310 10.41 8.29 -12.78
N LYS A 311 11.10 7.15 -12.67
CA LYS A 311 11.56 6.40 -13.84
C LYS A 311 10.40 5.89 -14.69
N THR A 312 9.40 5.26 -14.07
CA THR A 312 8.22 4.78 -14.82
C THR A 312 7.42 5.93 -15.40
N PHE A 313 7.29 7.04 -14.67
CA PHE A 313 6.64 8.25 -15.16
C PHE A 313 7.33 8.79 -16.43
N LEU A 314 8.65 8.98 -16.40
CA LEU A 314 9.40 9.47 -17.56
C LEU A 314 9.32 8.51 -18.76
N ILE A 315 9.31 7.19 -18.53
CA ILE A 315 9.10 6.22 -19.60
C ILE A 315 7.73 6.43 -20.25
N TRP A 316 6.67 6.60 -19.47
CA TRP A 316 5.32 6.86 -20.01
C TRP A 316 5.22 8.21 -20.71
N VAL A 317 5.90 9.25 -20.23
CA VAL A 317 6.01 10.55 -20.94
C VAL A 317 6.66 10.35 -22.31
N LEU A 318 7.77 9.63 -22.39
CA LEU A 318 8.46 9.36 -23.67
C LEU A 318 7.60 8.52 -24.62
N ILE A 319 6.87 7.52 -24.11
CA ILE A 319 5.91 6.74 -24.89
C ILE A 319 4.82 7.66 -25.47
N SER A 320 4.28 8.57 -24.66
CA SER A 320 3.23 9.52 -25.07
C SER A 320 3.74 10.49 -26.14
N ILE A 321 4.97 11.00 -25.97
CA ILE A 321 5.60 11.87 -26.97
C ILE A 321 5.80 11.11 -28.28
N TYR A 322 6.35 9.89 -28.20
CA TYR A 322 6.57 9.06 -29.38
C TYR A 322 5.26 8.77 -30.14
N GLN A 323 4.22 8.31 -29.44
CA GLN A 323 2.94 7.98 -30.08
C GLN A 323 2.25 9.23 -30.61
N GLY A 324 2.16 10.31 -29.83
CA GLY A 324 1.57 11.57 -30.27
C GLY A 324 2.28 12.16 -31.49
N SER A 325 3.61 12.18 -31.50
CA SER A 325 4.39 12.65 -32.66
C SER A 325 4.24 11.74 -33.87
N THR A 326 4.26 10.42 -33.69
CA THR A 326 4.10 9.44 -34.79
C THR A 326 2.73 9.57 -35.44
N ILE A 327 1.67 9.70 -34.63
CA ILE A 327 0.30 9.85 -35.14
C ILE A 327 0.16 11.16 -35.92
N MET A 328 0.61 12.28 -35.33
CA MET A 328 0.49 13.58 -35.99
C MET A 328 1.34 13.67 -37.26
N TYR A 329 2.62 13.30 -37.18
CA TYR A 329 3.52 13.37 -38.32
C TYR A 329 3.10 12.39 -39.42
N GLY A 330 2.65 11.18 -39.06
CA GLY A 330 2.08 10.22 -40.01
C GLY A 330 0.83 10.75 -40.71
N ALA A 331 -0.06 11.41 -39.97
CA ALA A 331 -1.25 12.04 -40.56
C ALA A 331 -0.88 13.17 -41.53
N LEU A 332 0.16 13.97 -41.23
CA LEU A 332 0.66 15.03 -42.11
C LEU A 332 1.35 14.50 -43.37
N LEU A 333 2.07 13.38 -43.28
CA LEU A 333 2.72 12.75 -44.44
C LEU A 333 1.73 12.06 -45.38
N LEU A 334 0.68 11.44 -44.84
CA LEU A 334 -0.31 10.69 -45.60
C LEU A 334 -1.51 11.55 -46.03
N PHE A 335 -1.44 12.85 -45.76
CA PHE A 335 -2.40 13.85 -46.17
C PHE A 335 -2.27 14.17 -47.67
N GLU A 336 -3.41 14.37 -48.35
CA GLU A 336 -3.42 14.67 -49.79
C GLU A 336 -3.92 16.09 -50.11
N SER A 337 -5.05 16.54 -49.55
CA SER A 337 -5.72 17.73 -50.10
C SER A 337 -6.55 18.58 -49.12
N GLU A 338 -7.32 18.00 -48.18
CA GLU A 338 -8.25 18.75 -47.33
C GLU A 338 -8.02 18.58 -45.83
N PHE A 339 -7.84 19.68 -45.09
CA PHE A 339 -7.54 19.70 -43.66
C PHE A 339 -8.40 18.74 -42.80
N VAL A 340 -9.68 18.59 -43.15
CA VAL A 340 -10.64 17.67 -42.50
C VAL A 340 -10.12 16.22 -42.52
N HIS A 341 -9.40 15.80 -43.55
CA HIS A 341 -8.77 14.49 -43.64
C HIS A 341 -7.63 14.29 -42.62
N ILE A 342 -6.87 15.33 -42.25
CA ILE A 342 -5.85 15.24 -41.19
C ILE A 342 -6.54 14.93 -39.87
N VAL A 343 -7.60 15.69 -39.56
CA VAL A 343 -8.37 15.51 -38.33
C VAL A 343 -8.98 14.11 -38.28
N ALA A 344 -9.59 13.64 -39.38
CA ALA A 344 -10.16 12.31 -39.50
C ALA A 344 -9.11 11.21 -39.24
N ILE A 345 -7.99 11.22 -39.96
CA ILE A 345 -6.95 10.20 -39.88
C ILE A 345 -6.31 10.19 -38.50
N SER A 346 -5.90 11.37 -38.00
CA SER A 346 -5.20 11.50 -36.73
C SER A 346 -6.09 11.16 -35.53
N PHE A 347 -7.36 11.58 -35.53
CA PHE A 347 -8.29 11.31 -34.43
C PHE A 347 -8.66 9.82 -34.34
N THR A 348 -8.94 9.20 -35.49
CA THR A 348 -9.23 7.76 -35.56
C THR A 348 -8.02 6.94 -35.13
N SER A 349 -6.83 7.29 -35.63
CA SER A 349 -5.58 6.62 -35.28
C SER A 349 -5.27 6.76 -33.80
N LEU A 350 -5.55 7.92 -33.19
CA LEU A 350 -5.40 8.16 -31.77
C LEU A 350 -6.30 7.26 -30.93
N ILE A 351 -7.61 7.20 -31.23
CA ILE A 351 -8.55 6.35 -30.49
C ILE A 351 -8.14 4.88 -30.60
N LEU A 352 -7.87 4.39 -31.81
CA LEU A 352 -7.46 3.00 -32.01
C LEU A 352 -6.12 2.68 -31.34
N THR A 353 -5.17 3.63 -31.32
CA THR A 353 -3.89 3.48 -30.60
C THR A 353 -4.14 3.33 -29.10
N GLU A 354 -4.99 4.16 -28.49
CA GLU A 354 -5.31 4.08 -27.07
C GLU A 354 -6.01 2.76 -26.70
N LEU A 355 -7.02 2.34 -27.47
CA LEU A 355 -7.71 1.06 -27.28
C LEU A 355 -6.72 -0.12 -27.39
N LEU A 356 -5.88 -0.12 -28.43
CA LEU A 356 -4.89 -1.16 -28.63
C LEU A 356 -3.83 -1.16 -27.51
N MET A 357 -3.41 0.00 -27.02
CA MET A 357 -2.43 0.12 -25.95
C MET A 357 -2.96 -0.42 -24.62
N VAL A 358 -4.24 -0.20 -24.32
CA VAL A 358 -4.93 -0.81 -23.18
C VAL A 358 -4.97 -2.33 -23.36
N ALA A 359 -5.49 -2.83 -24.49
CA ALA A 359 -5.58 -4.26 -24.80
C ALA A 359 -4.24 -5.00 -24.71
N LEU A 360 -3.14 -4.38 -25.17
CA LEU A 360 -1.78 -4.95 -25.09
C LEU A 360 -1.17 -4.89 -23.68
N THR A 361 -1.80 -4.16 -22.75
CA THR A 361 -1.30 -3.96 -21.38
C THR A 361 -1.97 -4.82 -20.34
N ILE A 362 -3.23 -5.16 -20.55
CA ILE A 362 -3.97 -6.12 -19.73
C ILE A 362 -3.18 -7.41 -19.56
N GLN A 363 -3.10 -7.91 -18.32
CA GLN A 363 -2.45 -9.19 -18.03
C GLN A 363 -3.47 -10.32 -18.05
N THR A 364 -4.62 -10.11 -17.42
CA THR A 364 -5.71 -11.08 -17.38
C THR A 364 -6.98 -10.45 -17.91
N TRP A 365 -7.54 -11.04 -18.97
CA TRP A 365 -8.80 -10.58 -19.54
C TRP A 365 -9.97 -10.95 -18.64
N HIS A 366 -10.66 -9.92 -18.15
CA HIS A 366 -11.99 -10.05 -17.55
C HIS A 366 -13.04 -9.69 -18.60
N TRP A 367 -14.20 -10.37 -18.59
CA TRP A 367 -15.23 -10.17 -19.62
C TRP A 367 -15.71 -8.72 -19.73
N LEU A 368 -15.85 -8.01 -18.60
CA LEU A 368 -16.18 -6.58 -18.55
C LEU A 368 -15.15 -5.70 -19.27
N MET A 369 -13.88 -6.09 -19.31
CA MET A 369 -12.84 -5.32 -20.02
C MET A 369 -13.01 -5.46 -21.53
N THR A 370 -13.34 -6.67 -22.01
CA THR A 370 -13.69 -6.89 -23.41
C THR A 370 -14.94 -6.10 -23.79
N VAL A 371 -15.97 -6.10 -22.94
CA VAL A 371 -17.17 -5.28 -23.16
C VAL A 371 -16.83 -3.79 -23.17
N ALA A 372 -15.96 -3.32 -22.27
CA ALA A 372 -15.53 -1.91 -22.22
C ALA A 372 -14.81 -1.48 -23.51
N GLU A 373 -13.88 -2.30 -24.02
CA GLU A 373 -13.20 -2.07 -25.32
C GLU A 373 -14.20 -1.99 -26.48
N LEU A 374 -15.07 -3.00 -26.60
CA LEU A 374 -16.05 -3.06 -27.69
C LEU A 374 -17.08 -1.93 -27.62
N LEU A 375 -17.54 -1.59 -26.42
CA LEU A 375 -18.46 -0.47 -26.21
C LEU A 375 -17.81 0.85 -26.58
N SER A 376 -16.55 1.07 -26.20
CA SER A 376 -15.80 2.28 -26.55
C SER A 376 -15.66 2.45 -28.06
N LEU A 377 -15.32 1.35 -28.75
CA LEU A 377 -15.24 1.31 -30.21
C LEU A 377 -16.60 1.54 -30.87
N ALA A 378 -17.65 0.90 -30.37
CA ALA A 378 -19.01 1.07 -30.88
C ALA A 378 -19.54 2.50 -30.70
N CYS A 379 -19.30 3.11 -29.53
CA CYS A 379 -19.64 4.51 -29.26
C CYS A 379 -18.92 5.45 -30.22
N TYR A 380 -17.64 5.19 -30.51
CA TYR A 380 -16.89 5.97 -31.49
C TYR A 380 -17.48 5.82 -32.89
N ILE A 381 -17.70 4.59 -33.38
CA ILE A 381 -18.29 4.34 -34.71
C ILE A 381 -19.68 4.98 -34.83
N ALA A 382 -20.53 4.84 -33.80
CA ALA A 382 -21.84 5.47 -33.78
C ALA A 382 -21.76 7.00 -33.84
N SER A 383 -20.76 7.60 -33.17
CA SER A 383 -20.57 9.05 -33.19
C SER A 383 -20.14 9.59 -34.54
N LEU A 384 -19.53 8.78 -35.42
CA LEU A 384 -19.17 9.20 -36.78
C LEU A 384 -20.40 9.59 -37.62
N VAL A 385 -21.58 9.05 -37.30
CA VAL A 385 -22.85 9.46 -37.95
C VAL A 385 -23.22 10.90 -37.59
N PHE A 386 -22.94 11.32 -36.35
CA PHE A 386 -23.30 12.65 -35.82
C PHE A 386 -22.18 13.69 -36.00
N LEU A 387 -20.94 13.25 -36.26
CA LEU A 387 -19.77 14.11 -36.42
C LEU A 387 -19.53 14.56 -37.87
N HIS A 388 -20.55 14.53 -38.73
CA HIS A 388 -20.42 14.88 -40.16
C HIS A 388 -19.92 16.31 -40.41
N GLU A 389 -20.07 17.22 -39.43
CA GLU A 389 -19.57 18.59 -39.52
C GLU A 389 -18.04 18.68 -39.32
N PHE A 390 -17.45 17.67 -38.68
CA PHE A 390 -16.04 17.64 -38.30
C PHE A 390 -15.23 16.61 -39.08
N ILE A 391 -15.88 15.58 -39.62
CA ILE A 391 -15.24 14.49 -40.34
C ILE A 391 -16.03 14.15 -41.61
N ASP A 392 -15.33 14.04 -42.74
CA ASP A 392 -15.92 13.57 -43.98
C ASP A 392 -16.22 12.05 -43.91
N VAL A 393 -17.51 11.74 -43.83
CA VAL A 393 -18.05 10.36 -43.74
C VAL A 393 -17.76 9.55 -45.00
N TYR A 394 -17.75 10.19 -46.17
CA TYR A 394 -17.44 9.50 -47.43
C TYR A 394 -15.98 9.08 -47.46
N PHE A 395 -15.07 9.93 -46.97
CA PHE A 395 -13.66 9.62 -46.86
C PHE A 395 -13.38 8.46 -45.90
N ILE A 396 -14.05 8.40 -44.74
CA ILE A 396 -13.87 7.29 -43.77
C ILE A 396 -14.19 5.93 -44.39
N ALA A 397 -15.20 5.85 -45.26
CA ALA A 397 -15.61 4.61 -45.91
C ALA A 397 -14.61 4.13 -46.99
N THR A 398 -13.63 4.96 -47.36
CA THR A 398 -12.66 4.59 -48.39
C THR A 398 -11.60 3.61 -47.88
N LEU A 399 -11.13 2.74 -48.78
CA LEU A 399 -9.98 1.90 -48.51
C LEU A 399 -8.71 2.74 -48.21
N SER A 400 -8.64 3.95 -48.81
CA SER A 400 -7.54 4.90 -48.60
C SER A 400 -7.42 5.29 -47.12
N PHE A 401 -8.54 5.66 -46.50
CA PHE A 401 -8.57 5.99 -45.08
C PHE A 401 -8.17 4.80 -44.20
N LEU A 402 -8.74 3.62 -44.46
CA LEU A 402 -8.50 2.43 -43.63
C LEU A 402 -7.02 2.02 -43.60
N TRP A 403 -6.33 2.01 -44.75
CA TRP A 403 -4.90 1.65 -44.75
C TRP A 403 -4.05 2.73 -44.08
N LYS A 404 -4.35 4.02 -44.29
CA LYS A 404 -3.61 5.13 -43.66
C LYS A 404 -3.69 5.05 -42.14
N VAL A 405 -4.90 4.91 -41.60
CA VAL A 405 -5.13 4.73 -40.16
C VAL A 405 -4.45 3.47 -39.64
N SER A 406 -4.60 2.34 -40.33
CA SER A 406 -3.99 1.07 -39.92
C SER A 406 -2.47 1.14 -39.84
N VAL A 407 -1.82 1.77 -40.83
CA VAL A 407 -0.36 1.94 -40.84
C VAL A 407 0.09 2.84 -39.70
N ILE A 408 -0.60 3.97 -39.47
CA ILE A 408 -0.26 4.89 -38.37
C ILE A 408 -0.41 4.20 -37.01
N THR A 409 -1.53 3.52 -36.76
CA THR A 409 -1.78 2.77 -35.52
C THR A 409 -0.79 1.62 -35.32
N LEU A 410 -0.39 0.93 -36.40
CA LEU A 410 0.60 -0.13 -36.30
C LEU A 410 1.98 0.43 -35.95
N VAL A 411 2.41 1.52 -36.61
CA VAL A 411 3.72 2.14 -36.35
C VAL A 411 3.77 2.75 -34.96
N SER A 412 2.67 3.32 -34.45
CA SER A 412 2.61 3.88 -33.10
C SER A 412 2.71 2.82 -32.00
N CYS A 413 2.12 1.63 -32.19
CA CYS A 413 2.03 0.61 -31.15
C CYS A 413 3.06 -0.53 -31.26
N LEU A 414 3.43 -0.95 -32.46
CA LEU A 414 4.25 -2.15 -32.70
C LEU A 414 5.64 -2.07 -32.03
N PRO A 415 6.41 -0.97 -32.14
CA PRO A 415 7.73 -0.89 -31.52
C PRO A 415 7.66 -0.99 -29.99
N LEU A 416 6.62 -0.40 -29.38
CA LEU A 416 6.40 -0.47 -27.93
C LEU A 416 6.07 -1.89 -27.49
N TYR A 417 5.26 -2.60 -28.27
CA TYR A 417 4.95 -4.00 -28.01
C TYR A 417 6.19 -4.89 -28.11
N VAL A 418 7.01 -4.71 -29.16
CA VAL A 418 8.27 -5.45 -29.34
C VAL A 418 9.21 -5.20 -28.17
N LEU A 419 9.42 -3.94 -27.78
CA LEU A 419 10.25 -3.59 -26.62
C LEU A 419 9.75 -4.24 -25.32
N LYS A 420 8.44 -4.23 -25.10
CA LYS A 420 7.81 -4.86 -23.94
C LYS A 420 7.98 -6.38 -23.95
N TYR A 421 7.80 -7.02 -25.10
CA TYR A 421 7.99 -8.45 -25.28
C TYR A 421 9.45 -8.86 -25.02
N LEU A 422 10.41 -8.15 -25.62
CA LEU A 422 11.84 -8.38 -25.39
C LEU A 422 12.20 -8.22 -23.91
N ARG A 423 11.69 -7.17 -23.25
CA ARG A 423 11.92 -6.95 -21.82
C ARG A 423 11.37 -8.09 -20.96
N ARG A 424 10.16 -8.58 -21.26
CA ARG A 424 9.57 -9.73 -20.56
C ARG A 424 10.38 -11.02 -20.77
N ARG A 425 10.96 -11.21 -21.95
CA ARG A 425 11.78 -12.39 -22.28
C ARG A 425 13.16 -12.36 -21.62
N PHE A 426 13.85 -11.22 -21.63
CA PHE A 426 15.20 -11.09 -21.07
C PHE A 426 15.24 -10.80 -19.56
N SER A 427 14.19 -10.18 -19.02
CA SER A 427 14.08 -9.86 -17.59
C SER A 427 12.66 -10.13 -17.08
N PRO A 428 12.25 -11.41 -16.99
CA PRO A 428 10.91 -11.78 -16.55
C PRO A 428 10.64 -11.31 -15.11
N PRO A 429 9.43 -10.78 -14.83
CA PRO A 429 9.10 -10.33 -13.48
C PRO A 429 9.02 -11.51 -12.49
N SER A 430 9.29 -11.27 -11.21
CA SER A 430 9.40 -12.30 -10.17
C SER A 430 8.21 -13.28 -10.15
N TYR A 431 6.99 -12.77 -10.34
CA TYR A 431 5.77 -13.58 -10.33
C TYR A 431 5.64 -14.52 -11.54
N SER A 432 6.22 -14.18 -12.69
CA SER A 432 6.12 -15.02 -13.89
C SER A 432 6.85 -16.36 -13.75
N LYS A 433 7.83 -16.43 -12.83
CA LYS A 433 8.54 -17.66 -12.48
C LYS A 433 7.69 -18.66 -11.69
N LEU A 434 6.58 -18.21 -11.10
CA LEU A 434 5.69 -19.01 -10.26
C LEU A 434 4.50 -19.58 -11.04
N THR A 435 4.24 -19.07 -12.24
CA THR A 435 3.16 -19.48 -13.14
C THR A 435 3.62 -20.40 -14.27
N SER A 436 4.90 -20.82 -14.25
CA SER A 436 5.48 -21.73 -15.25
C SER A 436 5.18 -23.18 -14.95
#